data_AF-A0A2I3CSU0-F1
#
_entry.id   AF-A0A2I3CSU0-F1
#
_cell.length_a   1.000
_cell.length_b   1.000
_cell.length_c   1.000
_cell.angle_alpha   90.00
_cell.angle_beta   90.00
_cell.angle_gamma   90.00
#
_symmetry.space_group_name_H-M   'P 1'
#
loop_
_entity.id
_entity.type
_entity.pdbx_description
1 polymer ?
#
loop_
_entity_poly.entity_id
_entity_poly.type
_entity_poly.pdbx_seq_one_letter_code
_entity_poly.pdbx_strand_id
1 'polypeptide(L)'
;MSIDVVENPLRVQTTSSLAISTAANILSDIYKPEHNIAIWQRTLSKELTKDINLMLAQEPRLALVQSVTPDDAAQWVRSKLKGYACADALSEDVALIVDMFCCLFEVKEAGLRLTRLDSPMCPKFHFDRVPCRLVITYTGRATEWLTNDTIDRTKLGAGSLGQPDHLSGLYDSESAIRRMQPGDVALLKGSGWEGNEATGLIHRSPHVADNERRLLLTLDFI
;
A
#
# COMPACT_ATOMS: atom_id res chain seq x y z
N MET A 1 -44.64 4.33 -35.60
CA MET A 1 -43.27 4.12 -36.07
C MET A 1 -42.35 4.77 -35.06
N SER A 2 -41.59 3.93 -34.37
CA SER A 2 -40.59 4.29 -33.35
C SER A 2 -39.41 5.00 -34.00
N ILE A 3 -38.85 6.00 -33.31
CA ILE A 3 -37.43 6.32 -33.42
C ILE A 3 -36.95 6.56 -31.99
N ASP A 4 -36.46 5.47 -31.37
CA ASP A 4 -35.61 5.54 -30.19
C ASP A 4 -34.27 6.14 -30.63
N VAL A 5 -34.00 7.37 -30.21
CA VAL A 5 -32.66 7.94 -30.29
C VAL A 5 -31.93 7.46 -29.05
N VAL A 6 -31.07 6.47 -29.25
CA VAL A 6 -30.14 5.93 -28.27
C VAL A 6 -29.23 7.06 -27.79
N GLU A 7 -29.41 7.49 -26.54
CA GLU A 7 -28.44 8.33 -25.86
C GLU A 7 -27.12 7.56 -25.77
N ASN A 8 -26.13 8.04 -26.52
CA ASN A 8 -24.77 7.57 -26.45
C ASN A 8 -24.20 7.96 -25.09
N PRO A 9 -23.75 7.03 -24.22
CA PRO A 9 -23.20 7.43 -22.94
C PRO A 9 -21.93 8.24 -23.20
N LEU A 10 -21.98 9.53 -22.84
CA LEU A 10 -20.84 10.42 -22.84
C LEU A 10 -19.71 9.73 -22.07
N ARG A 11 -18.58 9.46 -22.74
CA ARG A 11 -17.33 9.10 -22.06
C ARG A 11 -16.97 10.25 -21.14
N VAL A 12 -17.28 10.10 -19.85
CA VAL A 12 -16.75 10.98 -18.81
C VAL A 12 -15.25 10.72 -18.77
N GLN A 13 -14.48 11.57 -19.44
CA GLN A 13 -13.04 11.70 -19.19
C GLN A 13 -12.87 12.45 -17.87
N THR A 14 -13.07 11.76 -16.76
CA THR A 14 -12.56 12.21 -15.47
C THR A 14 -11.05 12.00 -15.51
N THR A 15 -10.30 13.06 -15.79
CA THR A 15 -8.88 13.13 -15.42
C THR A 15 -8.81 13.00 -13.90
N SER A 16 -8.67 11.77 -13.39
CA SER A 16 -8.46 11.50 -11.97
C SER A 16 -7.13 12.13 -11.57
N SER A 17 -7.18 13.29 -10.92
CA SER A 17 -6.01 13.85 -10.25
C SER A 17 -5.61 12.89 -9.14
N LEU A 18 -4.38 12.42 -9.15
CA LEU A 18 -3.92 11.47 -8.15
C LEU A 18 -3.82 12.15 -6.77
N ALA A 19 -4.35 11.50 -5.74
CA ALA A 19 -4.26 11.98 -4.35
C ALA A 19 -2.85 11.74 -3.79
N ILE A 20 -1.90 12.63 -4.16
CA ILE A 20 -0.49 12.54 -3.76
C ILE A 20 -0.02 13.91 -3.27
N SER A 21 0.57 13.98 -2.09
CA SER A 21 1.05 15.25 -1.50
C SER A 21 2.13 15.00 -0.44
N THR A 22 2.91 16.03 -0.12
CA THR A 22 3.83 16.02 1.03
C THR A 22 3.14 16.34 2.36
N ALA A 23 1.89 16.79 2.32
CA ALA A 23 1.07 17.05 3.51
C ALA A 23 0.22 15.82 3.87
N ALA A 24 0.24 15.43 5.15
CA ALA A 24 -0.41 14.21 5.64
C ALA A 24 -1.95 14.19 5.46
N ASN A 25 -2.59 15.35 5.40
CA ASN A 25 -4.03 15.47 5.21
C ASN A 25 -4.51 14.91 3.85
N ILE A 26 -3.61 14.69 2.88
CA ILE A 26 -3.93 14.01 1.62
C ILE A 26 -4.49 12.60 1.83
N LEU A 27 -4.19 11.95 2.95
CA LEU A 27 -4.74 10.63 3.25
C LEU A 27 -6.27 10.64 3.37
N SER A 28 -6.87 11.79 3.74
CA SER A 28 -8.33 11.94 3.79
C SER A 28 -9.00 11.91 2.41
N ASP A 29 -8.25 12.20 1.34
CA ASP A 29 -8.76 12.08 -0.03
C ASP A 29 -9.09 10.63 -0.39
N ILE A 30 -8.67 9.64 0.41
CA ILE A 30 -9.14 8.26 0.26
C ILE A 30 -10.67 8.20 0.31
N TYR A 31 -11.40 9.10 0.97
CA TYR A 31 -12.87 9.04 0.96
C TYR A 31 -13.51 9.45 -0.36
N LYS A 32 -12.78 10.13 -1.25
CA LYS A 32 -13.33 10.56 -2.55
C LYS A 32 -13.53 9.34 -3.47
N PRO A 33 -14.71 9.16 -4.10
CA PRO A 33 -15.00 7.98 -4.93
C PRO A 33 -13.98 7.74 -6.05
N GLU A 34 -13.45 8.79 -6.65
CA GLU A 34 -12.50 8.77 -7.76
C GLU A 34 -11.07 8.34 -7.37
N HIS A 35 -10.77 8.21 -6.08
CA HIS A 35 -9.44 7.84 -5.60
C HIS A 35 -9.43 6.41 -5.06
N ASN A 36 -8.64 5.54 -5.69
CA ASN A 36 -8.36 4.19 -5.19
C ASN A 36 -7.07 4.12 -4.36
N ILE A 37 -6.30 5.20 -4.35
CA ILE A 37 -5.07 5.35 -3.57
C ILE A 37 -4.93 6.80 -3.12
N ALA A 38 -4.46 6.99 -1.88
CA ALA A 38 -3.98 8.28 -1.38
C ALA A 38 -2.56 8.09 -0.81
N ILE A 39 -1.61 8.95 -1.21
CA ILE A 39 -0.20 8.84 -0.84
C ILE A 39 0.29 10.12 -0.17
N TRP A 40 0.67 9.99 1.09
CA TRP A 40 1.48 10.99 1.79
C TRP A 40 2.97 10.71 1.55
N GLN A 41 3.61 11.61 0.80
CA GLN A 41 5.03 11.57 0.50
C GLN A 41 5.83 12.20 1.62
N ARG A 42 6.64 11.39 2.30
CA ARG A 42 7.49 11.85 3.41
C ARG A 42 8.89 11.28 3.28
N THR A 43 9.85 11.97 3.87
CA THR A 43 11.24 11.55 3.89
C THR A 43 11.59 11.06 5.28
N LEU A 44 12.02 9.80 5.38
CA LEU A 44 12.56 9.25 6.62
C LEU A 44 13.94 9.85 6.91
N SER A 45 14.30 9.97 8.19
CA SER A 45 15.64 10.42 8.54
C SER A 45 16.68 9.41 8.06
N LYS A 46 17.87 9.91 7.69
CA LYS A 46 19.00 9.06 7.26
C LYS A 46 19.43 8.10 8.37
N GLU A 47 19.36 8.54 9.62
CA GLU A 47 19.68 7.75 10.81
C GLU A 47 18.70 6.60 10.99
N LEU A 48 17.39 6.87 10.97
CA LEU A 48 16.37 5.81 11.06
C LEU A 48 16.53 4.79 9.93
N THR A 49 16.72 5.26 8.70
CA THR A 49 16.93 4.39 7.53
C THR A 49 18.16 3.49 7.71
N LYS A 50 19.28 4.05 8.21
CA LYS A 50 20.52 3.31 8.48
C LYS A 50 20.30 2.25 9.56
N ASP A 51 19.66 2.60 10.66
CA ASP A 51 19.49 1.70 11.80
C ASP A 51 18.51 0.56 11.50
N ILE A 52 17.47 0.84 10.70
CA ILE A 52 16.59 -0.20 10.16
C ILE A 52 17.39 -1.18 9.29
N ASN A 53 18.25 -0.70 8.39
CA ASN A 53 19.05 -1.58 7.55
C ASN A 53 20.02 -2.45 8.37
N LEU A 54 20.59 -1.90 9.45
CA LEU A 54 21.43 -2.68 10.38
C LEU A 54 20.63 -3.78 11.08
N MET A 55 19.42 -3.45 11.59
CA MET A 55 18.51 -4.43 12.19
C MET A 55 18.14 -5.54 11.19
N LEU A 56 17.76 -5.19 9.95
CA LEU A 56 17.41 -6.18 8.92
C LEU A 56 18.57 -7.10 8.53
N ALA A 57 19.81 -6.69 8.81
CA ALA A 57 20.98 -7.52 8.63
C ALA A 57 21.23 -8.51 9.76
N GLN A 58 20.72 -8.22 10.95
CA GLN A 58 20.89 -9.04 12.15
C GLN A 58 19.68 -9.95 12.40
N GLU A 59 18.48 -9.54 12.00
CA GLU A 59 17.24 -10.29 12.25
C GLU A 59 16.58 -10.78 10.95
N PRO A 60 16.93 -11.99 10.47
CA PRO A 60 16.36 -12.53 9.24
C PRO A 60 14.88 -12.92 9.37
N ARG A 61 14.34 -13.11 10.58
CA ARG A 61 12.98 -13.62 10.79
C ARG A 61 12.03 -12.58 11.39
N LEU A 62 12.34 -11.29 11.24
CA LEU A 62 11.48 -10.22 11.76
C LEU A 62 10.10 -10.28 11.10
N ALA A 63 9.10 -10.74 11.86
CA ALA A 63 7.70 -10.75 11.50
C ALA A 63 6.87 -10.48 12.75
N LEU A 64 6.42 -9.24 12.90
CA LEU A 64 5.58 -8.79 13.99
C LEU A 64 4.16 -8.64 13.48
N VAL A 65 3.20 -9.34 14.08
CA VAL A 65 1.78 -9.29 13.71
C VAL A 65 0.95 -9.22 14.98
N GLN A 66 0.09 -8.21 15.11
CA GLN A 66 -0.71 -7.99 16.31
C GLN A 66 -1.85 -6.99 16.08
N SER A 67 -2.95 -7.13 16.82
CA SER A 67 -3.91 -6.03 17.01
C SER A 67 -3.36 -5.00 17.99
N VAL A 68 -3.25 -3.75 17.57
CA VAL A 68 -2.73 -2.65 18.41
C VAL A 68 -3.70 -1.48 18.44
N THR A 69 -3.69 -0.77 19.55
CA THR A 69 -4.37 0.53 19.70
C THR A 69 -3.35 1.67 19.56
N PRO A 70 -3.79 2.92 19.31
CA PRO A 70 -2.89 4.07 19.34
C PRO A 70 -2.10 4.19 20.65
N ASP A 71 -2.69 3.78 21.78
CA ASP A 71 -2.09 3.88 23.12
C ASP A 71 -0.99 2.83 23.37
N ASP A 72 -1.09 1.63 22.77
CA ASP A 72 -0.16 0.52 23.04
C ASP A 72 0.89 0.27 21.94
N ALA A 73 0.67 0.78 20.71
CA ALA A 73 1.48 0.41 19.55
C ALA A 73 2.97 0.70 19.75
N ALA A 74 3.30 1.89 20.27
CA ALA A 74 4.69 2.29 20.53
C ALA A 74 5.37 1.31 21.51
N GLN A 75 4.75 1.09 22.67
CA GLN A 75 5.31 0.22 23.70
C GLN A 75 5.48 -1.22 23.19
N TRP A 76 4.47 -1.73 22.48
CA TRP A 76 4.51 -3.08 21.94
C TRP A 76 5.62 -3.23 20.90
N VAL A 77 5.69 -2.38 19.87
CA VAL A 77 6.73 -2.44 18.83
C VAL A 77 8.12 -2.29 19.45
N ARG A 78 8.31 -1.29 20.32
CA ARG A 78 9.59 -1.05 21.01
C ARG A 78 10.06 -2.29 21.78
N SER A 79 9.15 -2.97 22.47
CA SER A 79 9.47 -4.18 23.22
C SER A 79 9.98 -5.32 22.32
N LYS A 80 9.43 -5.44 21.10
CA LYS A 80 9.82 -6.45 20.11
C LYS A 80 11.15 -6.12 19.42
N LEU A 81 11.50 -4.83 19.34
CA LEU A 81 12.73 -4.36 18.72
C LEU A 81 13.83 -4.05 19.75
N LYS A 82 13.64 -4.42 21.01
CA LYS A 82 14.59 -4.13 22.10
C LYS A 82 15.99 -4.62 21.75
N GLY A 83 16.96 -3.70 21.81
CA GLY A 83 18.37 -3.98 21.51
C GLY A 83 18.83 -3.50 20.13
N TYR A 84 17.91 -3.09 19.25
CA TYR A 84 18.25 -2.43 17.99
C TYR A 84 18.22 -0.91 18.12
N ALA A 85 19.13 -0.22 17.42
CA ALA A 85 19.24 1.24 17.47
C ALA A 85 17.97 1.95 16.98
N CYS A 86 17.24 1.35 16.03
CA CYS A 86 16.00 1.91 15.51
C CYS A 86 14.78 1.71 16.44
N ALA A 87 14.90 1.00 17.57
CA ALA A 87 13.74 0.56 18.35
C ALA A 87 12.81 1.72 18.75
N ASP A 88 13.39 2.82 19.27
CA ASP A 88 12.63 3.96 19.77
C ASP A 88 12.00 4.73 18.60
N ALA A 89 12.82 5.24 17.68
CA ALA A 89 12.36 6.04 16.54
C ALA A 89 11.38 5.28 15.61
N LEU A 90 11.59 3.98 15.36
CA LEU A 90 10.66 3.19 14.55
C LEU A 90 9.35 2.93 15.30
N SER A 91 9.40 2.69 16.62
CA SER A 91 8.18 2.46 17.40
C SER A 91 7.30 3.71 17.50
N GLU A 92 7.91 4.90 17.65
CA GLU A 92 7.21 6.18 17.67
C GLU A 92 6.58 6.48 16.30
N ASP A 93 7.32 6.22 15.22
CA ASP A 93 6.81 6.38 13.86
C ASP A 93 5.62 5.45 13.58
N VAL A 94 5.75 4.16 13.93
CA VAL A 94 4.66 3.20 13.75
C VAL A 94 3.44 3.59 14.58
N ALA A 95 3.61 4.08 15.81
CA ALA A 95 2.51 4.54 16.65
C ALA A 95 1.79 5.75 16.05
N LEU A 96 2.51 6.72 15.50
CA LEU A 96 1.91 7.83 14.76
C LEU A 96 1.07 7.35 13.58
N ILE A 97 1.57 6.37 12.82
CA ILE A 97 0.83 5.81 11.68
C ILE A 97 -0.41 5.04 12.12
N VAL A 98 -0.34 4.29 13.23
CA VAL A 98 -1.51 3.61 13.84
C VAL A 98 -2.54 4.62 14.31
N ASP A 99 -2.12 5.68 15.00
CA ASP A 99 -3.01 6.76 15.47
C ASP A 99 -3.72 7.43 14.29
N MET A 100 -2.97 7.83 13.25
CA MET A 100 -3.54 8.42 12.05
C MET A 100 -4.54 7.49 11.35
N PHE A 101 -4.25 6.18 11.25
CA PHE A 101 -5.17 5.21 10.65
C PHE A 101 -6.44 5.05 11.47
N CYS A 102 -6.31 4.87 12.79
CA CYS A 102 -7.44 4.71 13.70
C CYS A 102 -8.33 5.96 13.71
N CYS A 103 -7.73 7.14 13.76
CA CYS A 103 -8.42 8.42 13.70
C CYS A 103 -9.14 8.61 12.36
N LEU A 104 -8.48 8.34 11.24
CA LEU A 104 -9.05 8.54 9.90
C LEU A 104 -10.28 7.66 9.65
N PHE A 105 -10.25 6.41 10.12
CA PHE A 105 -11.31 5.41 9.90
C PHE A 105 -12.26 5.24 11.09
N GLU A 106 -12.11 6.04 12.15
CA GLU A 106 -12.90 5.96 13.38
C GLU A 106 -12.92 4.55 14.01
N VAL A 107 -11.80 3.83 13.92
CA VAL A 107 -11.62 2.50 14.52
C VAL A 107 -10.79 2.58 15.80
N LYS A 108 -10.99 1.63 16.72
CA LYS A 108 -10.28 1.61 18.01
C LYS A 108 -8.92 0.94 17.95
N GLU A 109 -8.74 0.01 17.02
CA GLU A 109 -7.56 -0.81 16.87
C GLU A 109 -7.29 -1.09 15.39
N ALA A 110 -6.03 -1.40 15.08
CA ALA A 110 -5.56 -1.74 13.75
C ALA A 110 -4.79 -3.05 13.76
N GLY A 111 -5.01 -3.86 12.72
CA GLY A 111 -4.25 -5.08 12.47
C GLY A 111 -2.87 -4.70 11.94
N LEU A 112 -1.87 -4.67 12.81
CA LEU A 112 -0.51 -4.28 12.45
C LEU A 112 0.30 -5.49 11.99
N ARG A 113 1.01 -5.33 10.87
CA ARG A 113 2.06 -6.23 10.42
C ARG A 113 3.32 -5.45 10.07
N LEU A 114 4.41 -5.68 10.81
CA LEU A 114 5.74 -5.15 10.52
C LEU A 114 6.67 -6.33 10.20
N THR A 115 7.08 -6.46 8.95
CA THR A 115 7.80 -7.66 8.48
C THR A 115 9.01 -7.30 7.61
N ARG A 116 10.11 -8.00 7.85
CA ARG A 116 11.23 -8.08 6.91
C ARG A 116 10.80 -8.96 5.73
N LEU A 117 11.17 -8.56 4.52
CA LEU A 117 10.97 -9.33 3.30
C LEU A 117 12.30 -9.40 2.53
N ASP A 118 12.64 -10.60 2.10
CA ASP A 118 13.75 -10.93 1.19
C ASP A 118 13.25 -11.58 -0.12
N SER A 119 11.94 -11.74 -0.25
CA SER A 119 11.24 -12.16 -1.46
C SER A 119 9.90 -11.42 -1.57
N PRO A 120 9.36 -11.25 -2.79
CA PRO A 120 8.06 -10.59 -2.95
C PRO A 120 6.94 -11.48 -2.41
N MET A 121 6.08 -10.94 -1.52
CA MET A 121 4.91 -11.68 -1.02
C MET A 121 3.84 -11.88 -2.10
N CYS A 122 3.59 -10.84 -2.90
CA CYS A 122 2.60 -10.84 -3.98
C CYS A 122 3.25 -10.28 -5.25
N PRO A 123 4.03 -11.10 -5.99
CA PRO A 123 4.80 -10.64 -7.15
C PRO A 123 3.91 -10.30 -8.36
N LYS A 124 2.70 -10.86 -8.43
CA LYS A 124 1.73 -10.53 -9.47
C LYS A 124 0.84 -9.37 -9.04
N PHE A 125 0.44 -8.55 -10.01
CA PHE A 125 -0.57 -7.53 -9.81
C PHE A 125 -1.89 -8.14 -9.35
N HIS A 126 -2.43 -7.58 -8.27
CA HIS A 126 -3.68 -8.00 -7.64
C HIS A 126 -4.35 -6.80 -6.97
N PHE A 127 -5.56 -7.01 -6.49
CA PHE A 127 -6.23 -6.11 -5.56
C PHE A 127 -6.49 -6.84 -4.25
N ASP A 128 -6.56 -6.08 -3.17
CA ASP A 128 -6.96 -6.58 -1.88
C ASP A 128 -8.49 -6.69 -1.78
N ARG A 129 -8.96 -7.65 -0.97
CA ARG A 129 -10.39 -7.82 -0.66
C ARG A 129 -10.83 -7.13 0.63
N VAL A 130 -9.90 -6.50 1.35
CA VAL A 130 -10.21 -5.66 2.51
C VAL A 130 -10.79 -4.31 2.07
N PRO A 131 -11.43 -3.54 2.96
CA PRO A 131 -11.92 -2.20 2.61
C PRO A 131 -10.79 -1.26 2.22
N CYS A 132 -9.81 -1.08 3.11
CA CYS A 132 -8.61 -0.33 2.82
C CYS A 132 -7.43 -0.93 3.58
N ARG A 133 -6.23 -0.81 3.01
CA ARG A 133 -4.98 -1.18 3.65
C ARG A 133 -4.04 0.00 3.63
N LEU A 134 -3.42 0.30 4.77
CA LEU A 134 -2.27 1.19 4.80
C LEU A 134 -1.00 0.40 4.50
N VAL A 135 -0.10 0.93 3.67
CA VAL A 135 1.18 0.32 3.33
C VAL A 135 2.32 1.35 3.43
N ILE A 136 3.41 0.95 4.09
CA ILE A 136 4.69 1.68 4.10
C ILE A 136 5.82 0.70 3.82
N THR A 137 6.75 1.07 2.95
CA THR A 137 8.06 0.43 2.88
C THR A 137 9.09 1.36 3.51
N TYR A 138 9.66 0.99 4.66
CA TYR A 138 10.64 1.84 5.35
C TYR A 138 12.00 1.87 4.64
N THR A 139 12.45 0.72 4.14
CA THR A 139 13.70 0.56 3.39
C THR A 139 13.51 -0.45 2.27
N GLY A 140 14.31 -0.35 1.20
CA GLY A 140 14.23 -1.22 0.02
C GLY A 140 13.09 -0.87 -0.95
N ARG A 141 12.92 -1.64 -2.02
CA ARG A 141 11.93 -1.40 -3.08
C ARG A 141 10.49 -1.42 -2.55
N ALA A 142 9.83 -0.28 -2.73
CA ALA A 142 8.45 -0.06 -2.31
C ALA A 142 7.41 -0.52 -3.35
N THR A 143 6.17 -0.65 -2.90
CA THR A 143 5.01 -1.13 -3.66
C THR A 143 4.87 -0.48 -5.04
N GLU A 144 4.57 -1.33 -6.03
CA GLU A 144 4.21 -0.91 -7.38
C GLU A 144 2.70 -0.98 -7.56
N TRP A 145 2.13 -0.08 -8.35
CA TRP A 145 0.70 0.02 -8.55
C TRP A 145 0.33 0.59 -9.92
N LEU A 146 -0.90 0.32 -10.31
CA LEU A 146 -1.49 0.72 -11.59
C LEU A 146 -2.81 1.44 -11.33
N THR A 147 -3.09 2.45 -12.15
CA THR A 147 -4.40 3.12 -12.15
C THR A 147 -5.42 2.31 -12.92
N ASN A 148 -6.70 2.40 -12.55
CA ASN A 148 -7.76 1.60 -13.17
C ASN A 148 -7.98 1.91 -14.67
N ASP A 149 -7.59 3.09 -15.14
CA ASP A 149 -7.72 3.54 -16.54
C ASP A 149 -6.62 3.00 -17.47
N THR A 150 -5.56 2.39 -16.93
CA THR A 150 -4.40 1.90 -17.70
C THR A 150 -4.33 0.37 -17.79
N ILE A 151 -5.40 -0.33 -17.37
CA ILE A 151 -5.39 -1.79 -17.25
C ILE A 151 -6.59 -2.49 -17.90
N ASP A 152 -6.37 -3.73 -18.33
CA ASP A 152 -7.43 -4.69 -18.63
C ASP A 152 -7.63 -5.64 -17.43
N ARG A 153 -8.62 -5.35 -16.58
CA ARG A 153 -8.93 -6.17 -15.39
C ARG A 153 -9.32 -7.61 -15.71
N THR A 154 -9.75 -7.91 -16.95
CA THR A 154 -10.06 -9.28 -17.36
C THR A 154 -8.81 -10.17 -17.40
N LYS A 155 -7.61 -9.57 -17.36
CA LYS A 155 -6.31 -10.27 -17.34
C LYS A 155 -5.77 -10.54 -15.95
N LEU A 156 -6.46 -10.12 -14.88
CA LEU A 156 -6.04 -10.37 -13.51
C LEU A 156 -6.26 -11.84 -13.10
N GLY A 157 -5.37 -12.37 -12.26
CA GLY A 157 -5.50 -13.70 -11.66
C GLY A 157 -5.64 -14.80 -12.73
N ALA A 158 -6.73 -15.59 -12.66
CA ALA A 158 -6.99 -16.65 -13.63
C ALA A 158 -7.16 -16.13 -15.07
N GLY A 159 -7.57 -14.86 -15.22
CA GLY A 159 -7.70 -14.20 -16.52
C GLY A 159 -6.39 -14.02 -17.28
N SER A 160 -5.24 -14.14 -16.60
CA SER A 160 -3.91 -14.09 -17.23
C SER A 160 -3.55 -15.38 -17.97
N LEU A 161 -4.35 -16.44 -17.84
CA LEU A 161 -4.07 -17.77 -18.39
C LEU A 161 -2.68 -18.31 -18.03
N GLY A 162 -2.19 -17.94 -16.84
CA GLY A 162 -0.87 -18.34 -16.35
C GLY A 162 0.29 -17.47 -16.88
N GLN A 163 0.04 -16.54 -17.79
CA GLN A 163 1.08 -15.64 -18.31
C GLN A 163 1.57 -14.66 -17.23
N PRO A 164 2.85 -14.24 -17.29
CA PRO A 164 3.36 -13.09 -16.54
C PRO A 164 2.61 -11.79 -16.87
N ASP A 165 2.55 -10.85 -15.93
CA ASP A 165 1.77 -9.61 -16.09
C ASP A 165 2.14 -8.85 -17.37
N HIS A 166 3.44 -8.70 -17.66
CA HIS A 166 3.97 -8.02 -18.86
C HIS A 166 3.66 -8.71 -20.20
N LEU A 167 3.16 -9.95 -20.19
CA LEU A 167 2.75 -10.71 -21.39
C LEU A 167 1.24 -10.96 -21.44
N SER A 168 0.53 -10.80 -20.31
CA SER A 168 -0.89 -11.12 -20.18
C SER A 168 -1.83 -10.14 -20.90
N GLY A 169 -1.32 -8.98 -21.29
CA GLY A 169 -2.12 -7.84 -21.77
C GLY A 169 -2.80 -7.07 -20.63
N LEU A 170 -2.39 -7.26 -19.37
CA LEU A 170 -2.93 -6.53 -18.22
C LEU A 170 -2.73 -5.02 -18.34
N TYR A 171 -1.61 -4.58 -18.90
CA TYR A 171 -1.28 -3.18 -19.16
C TYR A 171 -0.50 -3.08 -20.47
N ASP A 172 -0.59 -1.93 -21.15
CA ASP A 172 0.00 -1.74 -22.47
C ASP A 172 1.53 -1.56 -22.43
N SER A 173 2.06 -0.99 -21.35
CA SER A 173 3.49 -0.69 -21.22
C SER A 173 3.97 -0.65 -19.77
N GLU A 174 5.23 -1.03 -19.53
CA GLU A 174 5.91 -0.90 -18.23
C GLU A 174 5.92 0.55 -17.70
N SER A 175 5.82 1.56 -18.58
CA SER A 175 5.71 2.97 -18.17
C SER A 175 4.41 3.30 -17.44
N ALA A 176 3.38 2.46 -17.53
CA ALA A 176 2.14 2.59 -16.76
C ALA A 176 2.37 2.26 -15.27
N ILE A 177 3.38 1.46 -14.95
CA ILE A 177 3.66 1.03 -13.59
C ILE A 177 4.20 2.20 -12.78
N ARG A 178 3.46 2.57 -11.74
CA ARG A 178 3.85 3.58 -10.77
C ARG A 178 4.49 2.87 -9.57
N ARG A 179 5.43 3.55 -8.91
CA ARG A 179 6.10 3.01 -7.72
C ARG A 179 6.12 4.05 -6.61
N MET A 180 5.79 3.61 -5.40
CA MET A 180 6.03 4.40 -4.19
C MET A 180 7.53 4.56 -3.91
N GLN A 181 7.89 5.54 -3.08
CA GLN A 181 9.23 5.67 -2.54
C GLN A 181 9.31 5.09 -1.12
N PRO A 182 10.50 4.67 -0.65
CA PRO A 182 10.68 4.33 0.75
C PRO A 182 10.28 5.51 1.65
N GLY A 183 9.48 5.23 2.68
CA GLY A 183 8.93 6.23 3.59
C GLY A 183 7.52 6.71 3.23
N ASP A 184 7.10 6.62 1.96
CA ASP A 184 5.74 7.00 1.54
C ASP A 184 4.70 6.20 2.34
N VAL A 185 3.64 6.88 2.77
CA VAL A 185 2.48 6.29 3.43
C VAL A 185 1.33 6.26 2.44
N ALA A 186 0.88 5.07 2.06
CA ALA A 186 -0.25 4.93 1.14
C ALA A 186 -1.41 4.20 1.77
N LEU A 187 -2.62 4.71 1.51
CA LEU A 187 -3.87 3.99 1.70
C LEU A 187 -4.33 3.42 0.37
N LEU A 188 -4.56 2.11 0.33
CA LEU A 188 -4.98 1.38 -0.87
C LEU A 188 -6.43 0.93 -0.67
N LYS A 189 -7.37 1.40 -1.49
CA LYS A 189 -8.73 0.86 -1.46
C LYS A 189 -8.77 -0.53 -2.08
N GLY A 190 -9.27 -1.50 -1.34
CA GLY A 190 -9.56 -2.83 -1.86
C GLY A 190 -11.01 -2.94 -2.37
N SER A 191 -11.39 -4.14 -2.81
CA SER A 191 -12.75 -4.41 -3.28
C SER A 191 -13.77 -4.52 -2.14
N GLY A 192 -13.34 -4.47 -0.88
CA GLY A 192 -14.23 -4.45 0.28
C GLY A 192 -14.74 -3.05 0.64
N TRP A 193 -14.28 -2.00 -0.04
CA TRP A 193 -14.75 -0.64 0.16
C TRP A 193 -16.08 -0.43 -0.58
N GLU A 194 -17.07 0.16 0.09
CA GLU A 194 -18.40 0.38 -0.49
C GLU A 194 -18.32 1.21 -1.78
N GLY A 195 -18.81 0.64 -2.89
CA GLY A 195 -18.74 1.27 -4.21
C GLY A 195 -17.41 1.09 -4.94
N ASN A 196 -16.49 0.27 -4.42
CA ASN A 196 -15.20 -0.04 -5.03
C ASN A 196 -15.03 -1.52 -5.42
N GLU A 197 -16.11 -2.28 -5.47
CA GLU A 197 -16.12 -3.74 -5.66
C GLU A 197 -15.42 -4.16 -6.95
N ALA A 198 -15.60 -3.35 -8.02
CA ALA A 198 -15.01 -3.59 -9.33
C ALA A 198 -13.70 -2.80 -9.58
N THR A 199 -13.32 -1.88 -8.68
CA THR A 199 -12.27 -0.88 -8.91
C THR A 199 -11.18 -0.87 -7.83
N GLY A 200 -11.10 -1.93 -7.01
CA GLY A 200 -9.98 -2.18 -6.08
C GLY A 200 -8.62 -1.87 -6.72
N LEU A 201 -7.77 -1.13 -6.00
CA LEU A 201 -6.47 -0.69 -6.49
C LEU A 201 -5.60 -1.90 -6.87
N ILE A 202 -5.09 -1.85 -8.10
CA ILE A 202 -4.15 -2.85 -8.58
C ILE A 202 -2.74 -2.52 -8.11
N HIS A 203 -2.15 -3.43 -7.34
CA HIS A 203 -0.81 -3.26 -6.79
C HIS A 203 -0.06 -4.59 -6.71
N ARG A 204 1.26 -4.51 -6.54
CA ARG A 204 2.13 -5.66 -6.33
C ARG A 204 3.32 -5.31 -5.45
N SER A 205 3.89 -6.35 -4.87
CA SER A 205 5.24 -6.29 -4.35
C SER A 205 6.22 -6.40 -5.52
N PRO A 206 7.07 -5.40 -5.79
CA PRO A 206 8.06 -5.52 -6.86
C PRO A 206 9.00 -6.70 -6.61
N HIS A 207 9.56 -7.24 -7.70
CA HIS A 207 10.72 -8.11 -7.60
C HIS A 207 11.87 -7.36 -6.95
N VAL A 208 12.49 -7.99 -5.97
CA VAL A 208 13.67 -7.52 -5.26
C VAL A 208 14.92 -8.02 -5.98
N ALA A 209 15.98 -7.22 -6.02
CA ALA A 209 17.27 -7.69 -6.50
C ALA A 209 17.87 -8.71 -5.51
N ASP A 210 18.78 -9.56 -5.99
CA ASP A 210 19.50 -10.49 -5.11
C ASP A 210 20.15 -9.72 -3.94
N ASN A 211 19.89 -10.17 -2.72
CA ASN A 211 20.32 -9.57 -1.44
C ASN A 211 19.60 -8.29 -0.98
N GLU A 212 18.58 -7.82 -1.69
CA GLU A 212 17.78 -6.69 -1.22
C GLU A 212 16.83 -7.12 -0.10
N ARG A 213 16.81 -6.32 0.98
CA ARG A 213 15.97 -6.53 2.15
C ARG A 213 15.10 -5.29 2.34
N ARG A 214 13.83 -5.51 2.62
CA ARG A 214 12.90 -4.41 2.90
C ARG A 214 12.14 -4.64 4.18
N LEU A 215 11.84 -3.55 4.88
CA LEU A 215 10.94 -3.55 6.02
C LEU A 215 9.59 -2.97 5.57
N LEU A 216 8.57 -3.82 5.59
CA LEU A 216 7.21 -3.47 5.21
C LEU A 216 6.35 -3.33 6.48
N LEU A 217 5.59 -2.24 6.56
CA LEU A 217 4.46 -2.09 7.48
C LEU A 217 3.16 -2.15 6.68
N THR A 218 2.20 -2.92 7.16
CA THR A 218 0.80 -2.82 6.73
C THR A 218 -0.12 -2.67 7.94
N LEU A 219 -1.18 -1.86 7.79
CA LEU A 219 -2.30 -1.80 8.73
C LEU A 219 -3.59 -2.19 8.01
N ASP A 220 -4.38 -3.05 8.65
CA ASP A 220 -5.67 -3.54 8.17
C ASP A 220 -6.77 -3.31 9.23
N PHE A 221 -8.03 -3.32 8.80
CA PHE A 221 -9.20 -3.42 9.69
C PHE A 221 -9.22 -4.79 10.39
N ILE A 222 -9.81 -4.84 11.59
CA ILE A 222 -9.98 -6.06 12.41
C ILE A 222 -11.45 -6.45 12.47
#